data_AF-A0A5C7VHC5-F1
#
_entry.id   AF-A0A5C7VHC5-F1
#
_cell.length_a   1.000
_cell.length_b   1.000
_cell.length_c   1.000
_cell.angle_alpha   90.00
_cell.angle_beta   90.00
_cell.angle_gamma   90.00
#
_symmetry.space_group_name_H-M   'P 1'
#
loop_
_entity.id
_entity.type
_entity.pdbx_description
1 polymer ?
#
loop_
_entity_poly.entity_id
_entity_poly.type
_entity_poly.pdbx_seq_one_letter_code
_entity_poly.pdbx_strand_id
1 'polypeptide(L)'
;MSLHIDEATPPLSAEQTLTGWRREFCVELLGDGQARVFLRAVESASLKAAELKRGLLFHRVNTTFADLPGCVAAARDALETLARTATRPQPTQDNLFATTHYDRAAWERVVYTVEQWQRRPPASSCLPRSTAAPERPGVAAGRRPLRG
;
A
#
# COMPACT_ATOMS: atom_id res chain seq x y z
N MET A 1 19.45 8.96 -2.73
CA MET A 1 18.11 8.62 -3.24
C MET A 1 17.10 9.02 -2.19
N SER A 2 16.10 9.81 -2.53
CA SER A 2 15.12 10.34 -1.57
C SER A 2 13.71 9.98 -2.00
N LEU A 3 13.08 9.09 -1.24
CA LEU A 3 11.64 8.85 -1.31
C LEU A 3 10.95 9.79 -0.33
N HIS A 4 10.09 10.66 -0.84
CA HIS A 4 9.24 11.52 -0.02
C HIS A 4 7.87 10.89 0.12
N ILE A 5 7.41 10.67 1.35
CA ILE A 5 6.06 10.16 1.61
C ILE A 5 5.20 11.35 2.02
N ASP A 6 4.14 11.60 1.26
CA ASP A 6 3.08 12.51 1.68
C ASP A 6 1.94 11.69 2.27
N GLU A 7 1.83 11.75 3.59
CA GLU A 7 0.90 10.95 4.40
C GLU A 7 -0.53 11.51 4.39
N ALA A 8 -0.76 12.64 3.71
CA ALA A 8 -2.09 13.18 3.54
C ALA A 8 -3.00 12.12 2.90
N THR A 9 -3.99 11.66 3.67
CA THR A 9 -4.97 10.69 3.20
C THR A 9 -6.26 11.46 2.89
N PRO A 10 -6.55 11.75 1.61
CA PRO A 10 -7.76 12.47 1.27
C PRO A 10 -8.98 11.62 1.67
N PRO A 11 -9.87 12.16 2.53
CA PRO A 11 -11.07 11.44 2.92
C PRO A 11 -11.96 11.26 1.69
N LEU A 12 -12.58 10.08 1.58
CA LEU A 12 -13.69 9.87 0.67
C LEU A 12 -14.95 9.87 1.53
N SER A 13 -15.90 10.72 1.22
CA SER A 13 -17.23 10.66 1.84
C SER A 13 -17.96 9.38 1.44
N ALA A 14 -18.94 8.97 2.24
CA ALA A 14 -19.79 7.82 1.92
C ALA A 14 -20.48 7.99 0.56
N GLU A 15 -20.93 9.21 0.26
CA GLU A 15 -21.56 9.58 -1.01
C GLU A 15 -20.58 9.43 -2.18
N GLN A 16 -19.37 9.98 -2.08
CA GLN A 16 -18.32 9.82 -3.11
C GLN A 16 -17.98 8.35 -3.37
N THR A 17 -17.96 7.54 -2.31
CA THR A 17 -17.69 6.10 -2.43
C THR A 17 -18.75 5.37 -3.26
N LEU A 18 -19.98 5.91 -3.30
CA LEU A 18 -21.10 5.37 -4.08
C LEU A 18 -21.20 5.95 -5.49
N THR A 19 -20.64 7.14 -5.75
CA THR A 19 -20.69 7.82 -7.05
C THR A 19 -19.51 7.51 -7.98
N GLY A 20 -18.72 6.49 -7.66
CA GLY A 20 -17.65 5.99 -8.52
C GLY A 20 -16.27 6.60 -8.27
N TRP A 21 -16.13 7.45 -7.25
CA TRP A 21 -14.82 7.96 -6.81
C TRP A 21 -13.91 6.82 -6.35
N ARG A 22 -12.61 7.01 -6.53
CA ARG A 22 -11.59 5.99 -6.24
C ARG A 22 -10.42 6.62 -5.51
N ARG A 23 -9.78 5.84 -4.63
CA ARG A 23 -8.44 6.17 -4.14
C ARG A 23 -7.40 5.56 -5.05
N GLU A 24 -6.34 6.30 -5.29
CA GLU A 24 -5.18 5.87 -6.05
C GLU A 24 -3.92 6.05 -5.21
N PHE A 25 -3.12 4.98 -5.15
CA PHE A 25 -1.73 5.03 -4.73
C PHE A 25 -0.91 5.60 -5.87
N CYS A 26 -0.25 6.73 -5.62
CA CYS A 26 0.46 7.49 -6.63
C CYS A 26 1.96 7.53 -6.33
N VAL A 27 2.75 7.40 -7.38
CA VAL A 27 4.20 7.62 -7.39
C VAL A 27 4.50 8.67 -8.46
N GLU A 28 4.91 9.84 -8.01
CA GLU A 28 5.41 10.91 -8.86
C GLU A 28 6.93 10.79 -8.96
N LEU A 29 7.41 10.53 -10.17
CA LEU A 29 8.83 10.44 -10.50
C LEU A 29 9.36 11.85 -10.76
N LEU A 30 10.16 12.37 -9.83
CA LEU A 30 10.66 13.75 -9.88
C LEU A 30 11.94 13.88 -10.72
N GLY A 31 12.59 12.76 -11.06
CA GLY A 31 13.91 12.73 -11.68
C GLY A 31 15.02 12.54 -10.66
N ASP A 32 16.26 12.32 -11.15
CA ASP A 32 17.48 12.27 -10.33
C ASP A 32 17.44 11.28 -9.15
N GLY A 33 16.75 10.15 -9.31
CA GLY A 33 16.62 9.16 -8.24
C GLY A 33 15.67 9.57 -7.11
N GLN A 34 14.79 10.55 -7.35
CA GLN A 34 13.79 11.04 -6.41
C GLN A 34 12.38 10.67 -6.84
N ALA A 35 11.54 10.32 -5.88
CA ALA A 35 10.13 10.10 -6.10
C ALA A 35 9.31 10.55 -4.89
N ARG A 36 8.10 11.02 -5.15
CA ARG A 36 7.09 11.33 -4.13
C ARG A 36 5.99 10.27 -4.20
N VAL A 37 5.63 9.74 -3.04
CA VAL A 37 4.56 8.74 -2.89
C VAL A 37 3.43 9.33 -2.06
N PHE A 38 2.20 9.23 -2.56
CA PHE A 38 1.03 9.84 -1.93
C PHE A 38 -0.27 9.14 -2.32
N LEU A 39 -1.34 9.44 -1.59
CA LEU A 39 -2.70 9.02 -1.95
C LEU A 39 -3.47 10.18 -2.57
N ARG A 40 -4.27 9.89 -3.59
CA ARG A 40 -5.26 10.85 -4.13
C ARG A 40 -6.64 10.25 -4.26
N ALA A 41 -7.65 11.09 -4.15
CA ALA A 41 -9.03 10.77 -4.45
C ALA A 41 -9.38 11.34 -5.83
N VAL A 42 -9.89 10.51 -6.74
CA VAL A 42 -10.27 10.92 -8.10
C VAL A 42 -11.70 10.50 -8.40
N GLU A 43 -12.43 11.39 -9.07
CA GLU A 43 -13.80 11.15 -9.53
C GLU A 43 -13.84 10.32 -10.81
N SER A 44 -12.97 10.65 -11.77
CA SER A 44 -12.83 9.95 -13.05
C SER A 44 -11.55 9.12 -13.10
N ALA A 45 -11.57 8.04 -13.87
CA ALA A 45 -10.40 7.17 -14.00
C ALA A 45 -9.23 7.95 -14.59
N SER A 46 -8.10 7.93 -13.89
CA SER A 46 -6.88 8.58 -14.35
C SER A 46 -6.42 7.96 -15.68
N LEU A 47 -6.08 8.80 -16.66
CA LEU A 47 -5.64 8.35 -17.97
C LEU A 47 -4.12 8.15 -17.95
N LYS A 48 -3.69 6.89 -18.09
CA LYS A 48 -2.28 6.48 -18.01
C LYS A 48 -1.35 7.33 -18.88
N ALA A 49 -1.76 7.67 -20.10
CA ALA A 49 -0.95 8.49 -21.01
C ALA A 49 -0.79 9.95 -20.55
N ALA A 50 -1.82 10.55 -19.94
CA ALA A 50 -1.77 11.93 -19.45
C ALA A 50 -0.90 12.04 -18.19
N GLU A 51 -1.01 11.06 -17.30
CA GLU A 51 -0.26 11.03 -16.05
C GLU A 51 1.23 10.69 -16.27
N LEU A 52 1.53 9.81 -17.22
CA LEU A 52 2.92 9.51 -17.60
C LEU A 52 3.68 10.72 -18.16
N LYS A 53 3.00 11.67 -18.83
CA LYS A 53 3.62 12.95 -19.22
C LYS A 53 4.06 13.77 -18.00
N ARG A 54 3.34 13.64 -16.89
CA ARG A 54 3.64 14.31 -15.62
C ARG A 54 4.62 13.52 -14.75
N GLY A 55 5.05 12.33 -15.18
CA GLY A 55 5.87 11.42 -14.38
C GLY A 55 5.09 10.68 -13.30
N LEU A 56 3.76 10.65 -13.41
CA LEU A 56 2.90 10.05 -12.40
C LEU A 56 2.48 8.64 -12.79
N LEU A 57 2.82 7.70 -11.93
CA LEU A 57 2.33 6.32 -11.93
C LEU A 57 1.26 6.19 -10.85
N PHE A 58 0.21 5.43 -11.13
CA PHE A 58 -0.87 5.25 -10.18
C PHE A 58 -1.45 3.84 -10.23
N HIS A 59 -1.91 3.36 -9.09
CA HIS A 59 -2.63 2.11 -8.95
C HIS A 59 -3.85 2.31 -8.05
N ARG A 60 -4.98 1.69 -8.41
CA ARG A 60 -6.21 1.81 -7.62
C ARG A 60 -6.05 1.10 -6.29
N VAL A 61 -6.47 1.73 -5.21
CA VAL A 61 -6.55 1.11 -3.90
C VAL A 61 -7.98 1.11 -3.37
N ASN A 62 -8.27 0.15 -2.49
CA ASN A 62 -9.54 0.03 -1.81
C ASN A 62 -9.78 1.21 -0.87
N THR A 63 -11.05 1.47 -0.57
CA THR A 63 -11.49 2.56 0.33
C THR A 63 -11.03 2.35 1.78
N THR A 64 -10.71 1.11 2.14
CA THR A 64 -10.18 0.72 3.46
C THR A 64 -8.66 0.83 3.57
N PHE A 65 -7.96 1.21 2.50
CA PHE A 65 -6.52 1.47 2.54
C PHE A 65 -6.24 2.69 3.42
N ALA A 66 -5.46 2.49 4.48
CA ALA A 66 -5.18 3.51 5.50
C ALA A 66 -3.70 3.62 5.89
N ASP A 67 -2.89 2.59 5.66
CA ASP A 67 -1.47 2.58 6.06
C ASP A 67 -0.55 2.79 4.85
N LEU A 68 -0.40 4.06 4.46
CA LEU A 68 0.54 4.45 3.41
C LEU A 68 2.01 4.23 3.83
N PRO A 69 2.48 4.68 5.01
CA PRO A 69 3.88 4.51 5.41
C PRO A 69 4.31 3.04 5.48
N GLY A 70 3.47 2.16 6.06
CA GLY A 70 3.75 0.73 6.13
C GLY A 70 3.80 0.07 4.75
N CYS A 71 2.88 0.44 3.85
CA CYS A 71 2.89 -0.04 2.48
C CYS A 71 4.14 0.42 1.71
N VAL A 72 4.55 1.68 1.89
CA VAL A 72 5.77 2.22 1.27
C VAL A 72 7.01 1.52 1.81
N ALA A 73 7.07 1.27 3.13
CA ALA A 73 8.16 0.51 3.73
C ALA A 73 8.27 -0.91 3.14
N ALA A 74 7.14 -1.58 2.91
CA ALA A 74 7.12 -2.90 2.29
C ALA A 74 7.47 -2.90 0.79
N ALA A 75 7.18 -1.82 0.07
CA ALA A 75 7.48 -1.68 -1.36
C ALA A 75 8.82 -0.97 -1.63
N ARG A 76 9.62 -0.68 -0.60
CA ARG A 76 10.75 0.24 -0.66
C ARG A 76 11.76 -0.09 -1.75
N ASP A 77 12.25 -1.31 -1.82
CA ASP A 77 13.27 -1.72 -2.79
C ASP A 77 12.81 -1.51 -4.25
N ALA A 78 11.53 -1.80 -4.50
CA ALA A 78 10.91 -1.62 -5.81
C ALA A 78 10.70 -0.13 -6.13
N LEU A 79 10.27 0.68 -5.14
CA LEU A 79 10.12 2.13 -5.28
C LEU A 79 11.45 2.85 -5.52
N GLU A 80 12.51 2.44 -4.81
CA GLU A 80 13.86 2.99 -5.02
C GLU A 80 14.39 2.59 -6.40
N THR A 81 14.18 1.35 -6.83
CA THR A 81 14.56 0.92 -8.21
C THR A 81 13.81 1.73 -9.27
N LEU A 82 12.52 1.97 -9.05
CA LEU A 82 11.69 2.78 -9.93
C LEU A 82 12.19 4.23 -10.01
N ALA A 83 12.48 4.87 -8.87
CA ALA A 83 13.03 6.22 -8.82
C ALA A 83 14.42 6.30 -9.50
N ARG A 84 15.27 5.29 -9.31
CA ARG A 84 16.62 5.23 -9.92
C ARG A 84 16.59 5.14 -11.44
N THR A 85 15.68 4.33 -11.96
CA THR A 85 15.56 4.03 -13.39
C THR A 85 14.68 5.04 -14.11
N ALA A 86 13.97 5.88 -13.36
CA ALA A 86 13.16 6.95 -13.91
C ALA A 86 14.04 7.99 -14.59
N THR A 87 13.85 8.17 -15.89
CA THR A 87 14.49 9.23 -16.65
C THR A 87 13.43 10.11 -17.27
N ARG A 88 13.63 11.42 -17.15
CA ARG A 88 12.79 12.42 -17.81
C ARG A 88 13.62 13.03 -18.93
N PRO A 89 13.40 12.63 -20.20
CA PRO A 89 14.10 13.25 -21.31
C PRO A 89 13.75 14.73 -21.33
N GLN A 90 14.76 15.59 -21.47
CA GLN A 90 14.50 17.02 -21.66
C GLN A 90 13.81 17.18 -23.02
N PRO A 91 12.67 17.90 -23.08
CA PRO A 91 11.99 18.09 -24.35
C PRO A 91 12.92 18.83 -25.32
N THR A 92 13.13 18.23 -26.49
CA THR A 92 13.89 18.83 -27.60
C THR A 92 12.93 19.20 -28.73
N GLN A 93 13.40 19.95 -29.72
CA GLN A 93 12.62 20.25 -30.92
C GLN A 93 12.11 18.97 -31.62
N ASP A 94 12.88 17.89 -31.54
CA ASP A 94 12.53 16.58 -32.09
C ASP A 94 11.67 15.71 -31.15
N ASN A 95 11.51 16.11 -29.88
CA ASN A 95 10.78 15.35 -28.87
C ASN A 95 10.01 16.25 -27.88
N LEU A 96 9.07 17.02 -28.42
CA LEU A 96 8.19 17.91 -27.67
C LEU A 96 7.27 17.18 -26.66
N PHE A 97 7.15 15.86 -26.78
CA PHE A 97 6.24 15.04 -25.97
C PHE A 97 6.99 14.01 -25.12
N ALA A 98 8.24 14.29 -24.73
CA ALA A 98 9.05 13.42 -23.90
C ALA A 98 8.27 12.94 -22.66
N THR A 99 7.89 11.66 -22.67
CA THR A 99 7.26 10.99 -21.54
C THR A 99 8.33 10.47 -20.59
N THR A 100 8.00 10.39 -19.31
CA THR A 100 8.91 9.81 -18.32
C THR A 100 9.09 8.32 -18.62
N HIS A 101 10.35 7.89 -18.76
CA HIS A 101 10.71 6.48 -18.88
C HIS A 101 10.98 5.93 -17.49
N TYR A 102 10.63 4.66 -17.25
CA TYR A 102 10.79 4.00 -15.95
C TYR A 102 10.91 2.48 -16.15
N ASP A 103 11.49 1.79 -15.16
CA ASP A 103 11.47 0.32 -15.13
C ASP A 103 10.05 -0.21 -14.85
N ARG A 104 9.43 -0.77 -15.89
CA ARG A 104 8.10 -1.36 -15.79
C ARG A 104 8.04 -2.56 -14.82
N ALA A 105 9.09 -3.38 -14.75
CA ALA A 105 9.14 -4.52 -13.84
C ALA A 105 9.29 -4.07 -12.38
N ALA A 106 9.96 -2.94 -12.14
CA ALA A 106 9.95 -2.30 -10.83
C ALA A 106 8.54 -1.82 -10.46
N TRP A 107 7.83 -1.18 -11.40
CA TRP A 107 6.45 -0.74 -11.17
C TRP A 107 5.49 -1.91 -10.89
N GLU A 108 5.58 -3.01 -11.65
CA GLU A 108 4.74 -4.19 -11.43
C GLU A 108 4.98 -4.83 -10.06
N ARG A 109 6.22 -4.81 -9.55
CA ARG A 109 6.55 -5.23 -8.18
C ARG A 109 5.93 -4.32 -7.13
N VAL A 110 5.93 -3.00 -7.34
CA VAL A 110 5.22 -2.04 -6.45
C VAL A 110 3.73 -2.36 -6.41
N VAL A 111 3.10 -2.53 -7.58
CA VAL A 111 1.67 -2.88 -7.69
C VAL A 111 1.37 -4.18 -6.95
N TYR A 112 2.17 -5.22 -7.17
CA TYR A 112 2.00 -6.49 -6.49
C TYR A 112 2.04 -6.33 -4.97
N THR A 113 3.02 -5.59 -4.42
CA THR A 113 3.11 -5.33 -2.98
C THR A 113 1.90 -4.57 -2.45
N VAL A 114 1.43 -3.55 -3.19
CA VAL A 114 0.24 -2.76 -2.83
C VAL A 114 -1.03 -3.63 -2.81
N GLU A 115 -1.18 -4.55 -3.76
CA GLU A 115 -2.30 -5.51 -3.79
C GLU A 115 -2.24 -6.49 -2.61
N GLN A 116 -1.05 -7.03 -2.30
CA GLN A 116 -0.88 -7.90 -1.14
C GLN A 116 -1.16 -7.17 0.17
N TRP A 117 -0.74 -5.90 0.27
CA TRP A 117 -0.98 -5.07 1.44
C TRP A 117 -2.47 -4.87 1.72
N GLN A 118 -3.25 -4.59 0.68
CA GLN A 118 -4.69 -4.38 0.78
C GLN A 118 -5.49 -5.62 1.15
N ARG A 119 -4.96 -6.82 0.88
CA ARG A 119 -5.60 -8.09 1.22
C ARG A 119 -5.36 -8.50 2.68
N ARG A 120 -4.50 -7.79 3.41
CA ARG A 120 -4.24 -8.11 4.81
C ARG A 120 -5.50 -7.88 5.65
N PRO A 121 -5.86 -8.81 6.55
CA PRO A 121 -6.88 -8.54 7.53
C PRO A 121 -6.48 -7.31 8.35
N PRO A 122 -7.42 -6.39 8.66
CA PRO A 122 -7.14 -5.30 9.60
C PRO A 122 -6.65 -5.90 10.93
N ALA A 123 -5.66 -5.27 11.57
CA ALA A 123 -5.08 -5.74 12.83
C ALA A 123 -6.13 -5.96 13.94
N SER A 124 -7.28 -5.31 13.83
CA SER A 124 -8.45 -5.47 14.71
C SER A 124 -9.13 -6.86 14.65
N SER A 125 -8.76 -7.72 13.69
CA SER A 125 -9.29 -9.09 13.57
C SER A 125 -8.62 -10.08 14.53
N CYS A 126 -7.56 -9.66 15.22
CA CYS A 126 -7.00 -10.41 16.35
C CYS A 126 -7.89 -10.26 17.58
N LEU A 127 -9.12 -10.80 17.52
CA LEU A 127 -9.81 -11.16 18.75
C LEU A 127 -8.86 -12.10 19.51
N PRO A 128 -8.58 -11.85 20.81
CA PRO A 128 -7.83 -12.81 21.59
C PRO A 128 -8.59 -14.13 21.49
N ARG A 129 -7.94 -15.14 20.91
CA ARG A 129 -8.44 -16.51 20.92
C ARG A 129 -8.65 -16.84 22.38
N SER A 130 -9.89 -16.81 22.83
CA SER A 130 -10.25 -17.16 24.19
C SER A 130 -9.84 -18.61 24.39
N THR A 131 -8.64 -18.81 24.94
CA THR A 131 -8.20 -20.07 25.50
C THR A 131 -9.00 -20.30 26.76
N ALA A 132 -10.29 -20.59 26.59
CA ALA A 132 -11.06 -21.29 27.59
C ALA A 132 -10.46 -22.70 27.65
N ALA A 133 -9.49 -22.88 28.54
CA ALA A 133 -9.03 -24.20 28.94
C ALA A 133 -10.24 -24.95 29.51
N PRO A 134 -10.54 -26.18 29.06
CA PRO A 134 -11.49 -27.00 29.79
C PRO A 134 -10.88 -27.37 31.13
N GLU A 135 -11.41 -26.80 32.21
CA GLU A 135 -11.17 -27.28 33.57
C GLU A 135 -11.51 -28.78 33.62
N ARG A 136 -10.49 -29.61 33.85
CA ARG A 136 -10.67 -31.01 34.18
C ARG A 136 -11.20 -31.09 35.61
N PRO A 137 -12.34 -31.76 35.88
CA PRO A 137 -12.80 -31.97 37.24
C PRO A 137 -11.81 -32.88 37.99
N GLY A 138 -11.44 -32.43 39.19
CA GLY A 138 -10.42 -33.03 40.06
C GLY A 138 -10.72 -34.49 40.41
N VAL A 139 -9.69 -35.33 40.27
CA VAL A 139 -9.67 -36.68 40.80
C VAL A 139 -9.52 -36.58 42.32
N ALA A 140 -10.55 -37.06 43.03
CA ALA A 140 -10.59 -37.13 44.48
C ALA A 140 -9.43 -37.99 45.02
N ALA A 141 -8.62 -37.38 45.88
CA ALA A 141 -7.59 -38.06 46.65
C ALA A 141 -8.24 -39.01 47.67
N GLY A 142 -8.21 -40.31 47.37
CA GLY A 142 -8.58 -41.37 48.29
C GLY A 142 -7.62 -41.41 49.49
N ARG A 143 -8.11 -40.96 50.65
CA ARG A 143 -7.48 -41.12 51.96
C ARG A 143 -7.28 -42.61 52.28
N ARG A 144 -6.02 -43.01 52.51
CA ARG A 144 -5.70 -44.23 53.29
C ARG A 144 -6.00 -43.95 54.78
N PRO A 145 -6.64 -44.88 55.51
CA PRO A 145 -6.45 -44.97 56.94
C PRO A 145 -5.30 -45.93 57.27
N LEU A 146 -4.47 -45.50 58.23
CA LEU A 146 -3.47 -46.29 58.92
C LEU A 146 -4.13 -47.06 60.08
N ARG A 147 -3.69 -48.32 60.23
CA ARG A 147 -3.56 -49.13 61.45
C ARG A 147 -4.79 -49.56 62.26
N GLY A 148 -4.78 -50.88 62.51
CA GLY A 148 -5.37 -51.62 63.62
C GLY A 148 -4.85 -53.04 63.53
#